data_AF-A0A2D5AHF5-F1
#
_entry.id   AF-A0A2D5AHF5-F1
#
_cell.length_a   1.000
_cell.length_b   1.000
_cell.length_c   1.000
_cell.angle_alpha   90.00
_cell.angle_beta   90.00
_cell.angle_gamma   90.00
#
_symmetry.space_group_name_H-M   'P 1'
#
loop_
_entity.id
_entity.type
_entity.pdbx_description
1 polymer ?
#
loop_
_entity_poly.entity_id
_entity_poly.type
_entity_poly.pdbx_seq_one_letter_code
_entity_poly.pdbx_strand_id
1 'polypeptide(L)'
;MNQHNIDFIGGGFKLTLPYTFGGWILWVLGLIITAFGVVAATDDLVGLGISVIGLIVMAAASPGSMSAGLHRMRKEAMSAEDLQAKKEQSGFSVDNWFLQQTTLVPTNDPNDWILPAPGPQTWDTANPYGPHGDGTPLPEHPVKVGTPQPATMTSHLVFAGTAAILTLVVGAVLIGDEEAELGVIPAIAIAGVGFILLLVNYFRAKALRQMLDTPTSLVRSAPVGHPELVGQVRPGREGGMTVYVDGNERMVMHHMVGYYWTYEQEQEREVTDSEGNTRTERSWVTVRSDRGGVPFMLHDGTGGIKVNLTSFKRAEYGQMLKRWSGAFAESLGKQLMAQAAASLLRGTKVTGHRWTLYGLRLGDPVYLLGATKPRPAAELQAEGLDGTLGNSTIEVWGNEDAPGMKCTLMRGSELSNVGKSRSGFEMMVPPILLLLGGLSLMGLA
;
A
#
# COMPACT_ATOMS: atom_id res chain seq x y z
N MET A 1 -6.65 -18.74 25.17
CA MET A 1 -6.21 -17.94 24.02
C MET A 1 -5.22 -18.81 23.26
N ASN A 2 -5.61 -19.36 22.10
CA ASN A 2 -4.74 -20.26 21.35
C ASN A 2 -3.48 -19.47 20.96
N GLN A 3 -2.32 -19.95 21.39
CA GLN A 3 -1.03 -19.44 20.91
C GLN A 3 -1.03 -19.62 19.39
N HIS A 4 -1.21 -18.52 18.66
CA HIS A 4 -1.13 -18.56 17.20
C HIS A 4 0.34 -18.83 16.85
N ASN A 5 0.66 -20.10 16.57
CA ASN A 5 1.94 -20.59 16.07
C ASN A 5 2.19 -20.07 14.64
N ILE A 6 2.34 -18.76 14.48
CA ILE A 6 2.97 -18.20 13.29
C ILE A 6 4.35 -17.76 13.71
N ASP A 7 5.34 -18.42 13.11
CA ASP A 7 6.71 -17.96 13.20
C ASP A 7 6.81 -16.65 12.41
N PHE A 8 6.96 -15.55 13.15
CA PHE A 8 7.21 -14.23 12.60
C PHE A 8 8.64 -14.10 12.06
N ILE A 9 9.45 -15.15 12.18
CA ILE A 9 10.77 -15.25 11.55
C ILE A 9 10.64 -16.13 10.30
N GLY A 10 10.73 -15.51 9.12
CA GLY A 10 10.52 -16.20 7.85
C GLY A 10 11.62 -17.19 7.46
N GLY A 11 12.81 -17.11 8.08
CA GLY A 11 13.94 -17.98 7.79
C GLY A 11 14.54 -17.78 6.39
N GLY A 12 15.29 -18.78 5.91
CA GLY A 12 15.99 -18.73 4.62
C GLY A 12 15.07 -18.83 3.41
N PHE A 13 14.33 -19.93 3.28
CA PHE A 13 13.39 -20.18 2.18
C PHE A 13 12.01 -20.55 2.70
N LYS A 14 10.96 -19.95 2.11
CA LYS A 14 9.56 -20.30 2.41
C LYS A 14 8.73 -20.40 1.14
N LEU A 15 8.12 -21.56 0.91
CA LEU A 15 7.17 -21.75 -0.19
C LEU A 15 5.92 -20.88 0.06
N THR A 16 5.62 -19.96 -0.86
CA THR A 16 4.48 -19.05 -0.77
C THR A 16 3.52 -19.25 -1.95
N LEU A 17 2.36 -19.83 -1.64
CA LEU A 17 1.28 -20.03 -2.61
C LEU A 17 0.19 -18.97 -2.41
N PRO A 18 -0.59 -18.65 -3.46
CA PRO A 18 -1.72 -17.75 -3.32
C PRO A 18 -2.72 -18.23 -2.26
N TYR A 19 -3.37 -17.28 -1.59
CA TYR A 19 -4.40 -17.56 -0.56
C TYR A 19 -5.75 -16.93 -0.87
N THR A 20 -5.84 -16.17 -1.97
CA THR A 20 -7.08 -15.59 -2.50
C THR A 20 -7.49 -16.35 -3.75
N PHE A 21 -8.79 -16.40 -4.02
CA PHE A 21 -9.33 -17.06 -5.21
C PHE A 21 -8.76 -16.47 -6.51
N GLY A 22 -8.75 -15.14 -6.63
CA GLY A 22 -8.15 -14.45 -7.78
C GLY A 22 -6.65 -14.71 -7.92
N GLY A 23 -5.92 -14.82 -6.81
CA GLY A 23 -4.50 -15.17 -6.83
C GLY A 23 -4.25 -16.58 -7.38
N TRP A 24 -5.10 -17.55 -7.03
CA TRP A 24 -5.03 -18.90 -7.60
C TRP A 24 -5.32 -18.93 -9.09
N ILE A 25 -6.34 -18.18 -9.56
CA ILE A 25 -6.64 -18.07 -11.00
C ILE A 25 -5.42 -17.54 -11.76
N LEU A 26 -4.84 -16.43 -11.29
CA LEU A 26 -3.65 -15.84 -11.91
C LEU A 26 -2.46 -16.81 -11.91
N TRP A 27 -2.24 -17.51 -10.80
CA TRP A 27 -1.14 -18.45 -10.68
C TRP A 27 -1.29 -19.65 -11.63
N VAL A 28 -2.49 -20.22 -11.75
CA VAL A 28 -2.77 -21.33 -12.69
C VAL A 28 -2.64 -20.87 -14.13
N LEU A 29 -3.13 -19.67 -14.46
CA LEU A 29 -2.95 -19.07 -15.78
C LEU A 29 -1.47 -18.91 -16.12
N GLY A 30 -0.67 -18.37 -15.19
CA GLY A 30 0.77 -18.23 -15.36
C GLY A 30 1.48 -19.57 -15.53
N LEU A 31 1.05 -20.62 -14.81
CA LEU A 31 1.56 -21.98 -14.96
C LEU A 31 1.27 -22.54 -16.36
N ILE A 32 0.04 -22.38 -16.87
CA ILE A 32 -0.36 -22.83 -18.21
C ILE A 32 0.46 -22.11 -19.30
N ILE A 33 0.62 -20.78 -19.18
CA ILE A 33 1.43 -19.99 -20.12
C ILE A 33 2.89 -20.46 -20.09
N THR A 34 3.42 -20.74 -18.88
CA THR A 34 4.79 -21.26 -18.73
C THR A 34 4.95 -22.61 -19.42
N ALA A 35 4.00 -23.53 -19.22
CA ALA A 35 4.03 -24.83 -19.88
C ALA A 35 3.97 -24.71 -21.40
N PHE A 36 3.14 -23.82 -21.93
CA PHE A 36 3.05 -23.57 -23.37
C PHE A 36 4.37 -23.04 -23.94
N GLY A 37 5.02 -22.10 -23.25
CA GLY A 37 6.33 -21.59 -23.68
C GLY A 37 7.44 -22.64 -23.64
N VAL A 38 7.42 -23.56 -22.67
CA VAL A 38 8.37 -24.69 -22.62
C VAL A 38 8.14 -25.66 -23.80
N VAL A 39 6.90 -25.90 -24.18
CA VAL A 39 6.58 -26.72 -25.37
C VAL A 39 6.99 -25.99 -26.65
N ALA A 40 6.70 -24.69 -26.80
CA ALA A 40 7.15 -23.91 -27.95
C ALA A 40 8.69 -23.91 -28.08
N ALA A 41 9.40 -23.91 -26.94
CA ALA A 41 10.85 -23.98 -26.89
C ALA A 41 11.47 -25.29 -27.41
N THR A 42 10.67 -26.33 -27.67
CA THR A 42 11.19 -27.55 -28.31
C THR A 42 11.43 -27.37 -29.80
N ASP A 43 10.69 -26.46 -30.44
CA ASP A 43 10.85 -26.14 -31.86
C ASP A 43 11.77 -24.93 -32.04
N ASP A 44 11.58 -23.88 -31.25
CA ASP A 44 12.36 -22.64 -31.29
C ASP A 44 12.60 -22.08 -29.88
N LEU A 45 13.87 -21.91 -29.49
CA LEU A 45 14.27 -21.37 -28.19
C LEU A 45 13.66 -19.99 -27.89
N VAL A 46 13.30 -19.19 -28.89
CA VAL A 46 12.58 -17.92 -28.69
C VAL A 46 11.21 -18.14 -28.04
N GLY A 47 10.62 -19.34 -28.18
CA GLY A 47 9.42 -19.79 -27.47
C GLY A 47 9.51 -19.69 -25.94
N LEU A 48 10.72 -19.68 -25.37
CA LEU A 48 10.94 -19.41 -23.93
C LEU A 48 10.48 -18.00 -23.51
N GLY A 49 10.34 -17.06 -24.45
CA GLY A 49 9.76 -15.74 -24.18
C GLY A 49 8.32 -15.82 -23.65
N ILE A 50 7.55 -16.82 -24.08
CA ILE A 50 6.21 -17.08 -23.54
C ILE A 50 6.32 -17.58 -22.08
N SER A 51 7.32 -18.42 -21.79
CA SER A 51 7.59 -18.89 -20.42
C SER A 51 7.95 -17.75 -19.47
N VAL A 52 8.69 -16.75 -19.95
CA VAL A 52 9.00 -15.54 -19.18
C VAL A 52 7.71 -14.83 -18.73
N ILE A 53 6.74 -14.66 -19.63
CA ILE A 53 5.45 -14.03 -19.30
C ILE A 53 4.72 -14.84 -18.23
N GLY A 54 4.63 -16.16 -18.40
CA GLY A 54 3.99 -17.05 -17.43
C GLY A 54 4.62 -16.98 -16.04
N LEU A 55 5.95 -16.98 -15.97
CA LEU A 55 6.69 -16.87 -14.72
C LEU A 55 6.53 -15.50 -14.04
N ILE A 56 6.48 -14.40 -14.82
CA ILE A 56 6.19 -13.07 -14.27
C ILE A 56 4.78 -13.03 -13.65
N VAL A 57 3.79 -13.63 -14.32
CA VAL A 57 2.42 -13.74 -13.79
C VAL A 57 2.39 -14.56 -12.50
N MET A 58 3.10 -15.69 -12.44
CA MET A 58 3.22 -16.48 -11.21
C MET A 58 3.93 -15.70 -10.09
N ALA A 59 5.01 -14.98 -10.41
CA ALA A 59 5.75 -14.14 -9.45
C ALA A 59 4.88 -13.01 -8.89
N ALA A 60 3.98 -12.43 -9.69
CA ALA A 60 3.02 -11.42 -9.26
C ALA A 60 1.93 -12.01 -8.36
N ALA A 61 1.49 -13.24 -8.64
CA ALA A 61 0.48 -13.95 -7.83
C ALA A 61 1.05 -14.51 -6.50
N SER A 62 2.36 -14.72 -6.40
CA SER A 62 3.02 -15.21 -5.19
C SER A 62 3.08 -14.13 -4.09
N PRO A 63 2.44 -14.38 -2.93
CA PRO A 63 2.43 -13.44 -1.81
C PRO A 63 3.76 -13.44 -1.04
N GLY A 64 3.94 -12.45 -0.16
CA GLY A 64 5.06 -12.42 0.80
C GLY A 64 4.96 -13.55 1.83
N SER A 65 6.07 -13.81 2.54
CA SER A 65 6.25 -14.97 3.42
C SER A 65 5.20 -15.11 4.54
N MET A 66 4.62 -13.99 4.98
CA MET A 66 3.67 -13.96 6.10
C MET A 66 2.25 -13.57 5.68
N SER A 67 2.02 -13.09 4.46
CA SER A 67 0.72 -12.52 4.06
C SER A 67 -0.44 -13.51 4.20
N ALA A 68 -0.23 -14.78 3.82
CA ALA A 68 -1.25 -15.83 3.96
C ALA A 68 -1.53 -16.15 5.44
N GLY A 69 -0.49 -16.18 6.27
CA GLY A 69 -0.61 -16.42 7.72
C GLY A 69 -1.37 -15.28 8.41
N LEU A 70 -1.03 -14.04 8.11
CA LEU A 70 -1.70 -12.86 8.66
C LEU A 70 -3.17 -12.78 8.21
N HIS A 71 -3.46 -13.12 6.96
CA HIS A 71 -4.85 -13.20 6.47
C HIS A 71 -5.67 -14.25 7.22
N ARG A 72 -5.04 -15.39 7.54
CA ARG A 72 -5.67 -16.45 8.34
C ARG A 72 -5.88 -15.99 9.79
N MET A 73 -4.88 -15.38 10.42
CA MET A 73 -5.00 -14.83 11.78
C MET A 73 -6.13 -13.83 11.87
N ARG A 74 -6.26 -12.92 10.90
CA ARG A 74 -7.34 -11.94 10.88
C ARG A 74 -8.71 -12.60 10.88
N LYS A 75 -8.89 -13.65 10.09
CA LYS A 75 -10.16 -14.40 10.05
C LYS A 75 -10.45 -15.17 11.33
N GLU A 76 -9.42 -15.66 12.02
CA GLU A 76 -9.56 -16.44 13.26
C GLU A 76 -9.72 -15.55 14.50
N ALA A 77 -9.10 -14.36 14.51
CA ALA A 77 -9.06 -13.46 15.66
C ALA A 77 -10.27 -12.51 15.74
N MET A 78 -10.92 -12.20 14.62
CA MET A 78 -12.13 -11.36 14.61
C MET A 78 -13.36 -12.18 15.04
N SER A 79 -14.25 -11.54 15.82
CA SER A 79 -15.52 -12.16 16.17
C SER A 79 -16.41 -12.36 14.92
N ALA A 80 -17.32 -13.34 14.98
CA ALA A 80 -18.24 -13.58 13.87
C ALA A 80 -19.15 -12.37 13.60
N GLU A 81 -19.55 -11.65 14.66
CA GLU A 81 -20.37 -10.45 14.59
C GLU A 81 -19.63 -9.30 13.90
N ASP A 82 -18.37 -9.04 14.26
CA ASP A 82 -17.56 -7.99 13.63
C ASP A 82 -17.29 -8.29 12.15
N LEU A 83 -17.05 -9.57 11.82
CA LEU A 83 -16.88 -10.00 10.44
C LEU A 83 -18.17 -9.81 9.63
N GLN A 84 -19.34 -10.02 10.24
CA GLN A 84 -20.62 -9.80 9.59
C GLN A 84 -20.90 -8.30 9.40
N ALA A 85 -20.73 -7.48 10.44
CA ALA A 85 -20.87 -6.03 10.35
C ALA A 85 -19.94 -5.44 9.27
N LYS A 86 -18.70 -5.93 9.20
CA LYS A 86 -17.75 -5.51 8.15
C LYS A 86 -18.20 -5.94 6.76
N LYS A 87 -18.77 -7.14 6.60
CA LYS A 87 -19.34 -7.60 5.32
C LYS A 87 -20.55 -6.78 4.89
N GLU A 88 -21.39 -6.36 5.83
CA GLU A 88 -22.57 -5.54 5.53
C GLU A 88 -22.20 -4.12 5.11
N GLN A 89 -21.14 -3.56 5.71
CA GLN A 89 -20.64 -2.22 5.37
C GLN A 89 -19.72 -2.19 4.15
N SER A 90 -19.16 -3.34 3.75
CA SER A 90 -18.23 -3.44 2.63
C SER A 90 -18.85 -4.09 1.40
N GLY A 91 -18.24 -3.86 0.25
CA GLY A 91 -18.71 -4.40 -1.03
C GLY A 91 -19.10 -3.31 -2.00
N PHE A 92 -19.80 -3.75 -3.04
CA PHE A 92 -20.25 -2.93 -4.14
C PHE A 92 -21.75 -2.68 -4.00
N SER A 93 -22.16 -1.41 -3.95
CA SER A 93 -23.55 -0.98 -3.94
C SER A 93 -23.85 -0.13 -5.17
N VAL A 94 -25.08 -0.25 -5.68
CA VAL A 94 -25.61 0.66 -6.69
C VAL A 94 -26.51 1.66 -5.97
N ASP A 95 -26.05 2.90 -5.87
CA ASP A 95 -26.78 3.95 -5.13
C ASP A 95 -27.90 4.55 -5.99
N ASN A 96 -27.66 4.66 -7.30
CA ASN A 96 -28.67 5.08 -8.26
C ASN A 96 -28.45 4.39 -9.60
N TRP A 97 -29.36 3.48 -9.95
CA TRP A 97 -29.33 2.74 -11.21
C TRP A 97 -29.40 3.65 -12.44
N PHE A 98 -30.27 4.66 -12.43
CA PHE A 98 -30.51 5.54 -13.58
C PHE A 98 -29.31 6.43 -13.89
N LEU A 99 -28.64 6.93 -12.83
CA LEU A 99 -27.43 7.75 -12.96
C LEU A 99 -26.14 6.91 -13.03
N GLN A 100 -26.28 5.57 -13.02
CA GLN A 100 -25.17 4.61 -12.92
C GLN A 100 -24.21 4.92 -11.76
N GLN A 101 -24.75 5.45 -10.66
CA GLN A 101 -23.97 5.79 -9.47
C GLN A 101 -23.77 4.55 -8.62
N THR A 102 -22.51 4.28 -8.32
CA THR A 102 -22.06 3.09 -7.61
C THR A 102 -21.06 3.47 -6.54
N THR A 103 -21.07 2.72 -5.45
CA THR A 103 -20.15 2.88 -4.34
C THR A 103 -19.43 1.57 -4.11
N LEU A 104 -18.13 1.64 -3.86
CA LEU A 104 -17.27 0.51 -3.56
C LEU A 104 -16.51 0.78 -2.26
N VAL A 105 -16.75 -0.06 -1.27
CA VAL A 105 -15.97 -0.13 -0.03
C VAL A 105 -15.18 -1.45 -0.06
N PRO A 106 -13.84 -1.44 0.05
CA PRO A 106 -13.06 -2.68 -0.01
C PRO A 106 -13.48 -3.70 1.05
N THR A 107 -13.68 -4.94 0.62
CA THR A 107 -14.08 -6.06 1.49
C THR A 107 -12.94 -6.62 2.33
N ASN A 108 -11.69 -6.42 1.89
CA ASN A 108 -10.51 -6.82 2.62
C ASN A 108 -9.45 -5.72 2.54
N ASP A 109 -9.34 -4.93 3.60
CA ASP A 109 -8.28 -3.94 3.74
C ASP A 109 -7.04 -4.60 4.38
N PRO A 110 -5.92 -4.71 3.67
CA PRO A 110 -4.69 -5.25 4.22
C PRO A 110 -4.19 -4.43 5.41
N ASN A 111 -4.45 -3.12 5.47
CA ASN A 111 -3.88 -2.21 6.47
C ASN A 111 -4.76 -2.05 7.72
N ASP A 112 -5.85 -2.80 7.81
CA ASP A 112 -6.68 -2.85 9.01
C ASP A 112 -6.06 -3.80 10.07
N TRP A 113 -6.59 -3.76 11.30
CA TRP A 113 -6.20 -4.67 12.37
C TRP A 113 -6.30 -6.15 11.92
N ILE A 114 -5.33 -6.94 12.36
CA ILE A 114 -5.23 -8.40 12.29
C ILE A 114 -5.77 -9.02 13.59
N LEU A 115 -5.38 -8.49 14.75
CA LEU A 115 -5.90 -8.83 16.08
C LEU A 115 -6.87 -7.74 16.54
N PRO A 116 -7.93 -8.10 17.29
CA PRO A 116 -8.92 -7.12 17.73
C PRO A 116 -8.28 -6.02 18.59
N ALA A 117 -8.68 -4.77 18.32
CA ALA A 117 -8.28 -3.60 19.06
C ALA A 117 -9.45 -3.05 19.91
N PRO A 118 -9.18 -2.31 21.00
CA PRO A 118 -10.22 -1.71 21.83
C PRO A 118 -11.11 -0.75 21.03
N GLY A 119 -12.42 -0.92 21.12
CA GLY A 119 -13.40 -0.05 20.46
C GLY A 119 -13.61 1.29 21.19
N PRO A 120 -14.30 2.26 20.54
CA PRO A 120 -14.54 3.59 21.11
C PRO A 120 -15.19 3.61 22.50
N GLN A 121 -15.99 2.60 22.83
CA GLN A 121 -16.70 2.50 24.11
C GLN A 121 -15.77 2.29 25.32
N THR A 122 -14.56 1.77 25.09
CA THR A 122 -13.59 1.51 26.17
C THR A 122 -12.51 2.59 26.26
N TRP A 123 -12.55 3.59 25.39
CA TRP A 123 -11.57 4.67 25.40
C TRP A 123 -11.83 5.64 26.55
N ASP A 124 -10.80 5.93 27.34
CA ASP A 124 -10.86 6.98 28.34
C ASP A 124 -10.68 8.34 27.65
N THR A 125 -11.80 9.02 27.41
CA THR A 125 -11.79 10.37 26.81
C THR A 125 -11.43 11.46 27.81
N ALA A 126 -11.49 11.17 29.12
CA ALA A 126 -11.14 12.14 30.16
C ALA A 126 -9.63 12.19 30.38
N ASN A 127 -8.94 11.06 30.24
CA ASN A 127 -7.48 10.98 30.32
C ASN A 127 -6.87 10.32 29.06
N PRO A 128 -6.79 11.05 27.93
CA PRO A 128 -6.31 10.49 26.66
C PRO A 128 -4.81 10.12 26.68
N TYR A 129 -4.03 10.67 27.63
CA TYR A 129 -2.61 10.39 27.80
C TYR A 129 -2.34 9.21 28.75
N GLY A 130 -3.33 8.84 29.57
CA GLY A 130 -3.22 7.76 30.53
C GLY A 130 -3.19 6.37 29.89
N PRO A 131 -2.87 5.33 30.68
CA PRO A 131 -2.93 3.95 30.22
C PRO A 131 -4.37 3.52 29.93
N HIS A 132 -4.53 2.60 28.98
CA HIS A 132 -5.81 1.95 28.74
C HIS A 132 -5.92 0.67 29.57
N GLY A 133 -6.96 0.54 30.38
CA GLY A 133 -7.17 -0.63 31.24
C GLY A 133 -6.01 -0.82 32.22
N ASP A 134 -5.31 -1.94 32.11
CA ASP A 134 -4.15 -2.27 32.95
C ASP A 134 -2.82 -1.63 32.49
N GLY A 135 -2.85 -0.88 31.39
CA GLY A 135 -1.67 -0.26 30.81
C GLY A 135 -0.74 -1.23 30.08
N THR A 136 -1.24 -2.43 29.73
CA THR A 136 -0.49 -3.33 28.86
C THR A 136 -0.56 -2.86 27.40
N PRO A 137 0.50 -3.09 26.59
CA PRO A 137 0.47 -2.73 25.18
C PRO A 137 -0.67 -3.43 24.42
N LEU A 138 -1.13 -2.82 23.33
CA LEU A 138 -2.16 -3.40 22.47
C LEU A 138 -1.73 -4.78 21.94
N PRO A 139 -2.67 -5.68 21.59
CA PRO A 139 -2.34 -7.04 21.15
C PRO A 139 -1.35 -7.12 19.98
N GLU A 140 -1.42 -6.20 19.00
CA GLU A 140 -0.44 -6.16 17.89
C GLU A 140 0.78 -5.28 18.14
N HIS A 141 0.94 -4.73 19.34
CA HIS A 141 2.12 -3.92 19.63
C HIS A 141 3.38 -4.78 19.45
N PRO A 142 4.45 -4.29 18.80
CA PRO A 142 5.66 -5.08 18.52
C PRO A 142 6.31 -5.69 19.77
N VAL A 143 6.18 -5.05 20.92
CA VAL A 143 6.61 -5.60 22.23
C VAL A 143 5.87 -6.91 22.61
N LYS A 144 4.64 -7.13 22.14
CA LYS A 144 3.85 -8.35 22.38
C LYS A 144 4.03 -9.41 21.28
N VAL A 145 4.00 -9.02 20.01
CA VAL A 145 4.02 -9.96 18.87
C VAL A 145 5.41 -10.17 18.26
N GLY A 146 6.36 -9.27 18.53
CA GLY A 146 7.65 -9.21 17.87
C GLY A 146 7.58 -8.51 16.51
N THR A 147 8.75 -8.07 16.02
CA THR A 147 8.92 -7.51 14.68
C THR A 147 8.94 -8.64 13.65
N PRO A 148 8.04 -8.64 12.65
CA PRO A 148 8.01 -9.69 11.63
C PRO A 148 9.20 -9.57 10.67
N GLN A 149 9.94 -10.66 10.47
CA GLN A 149 11.06 -10.74 9.55
C GLN A 149 10.67 -11.54 8.30
N PRO A 150 10.62 -10.94 7.10
CA PRO A 150 10.32 -11.66 5.88
C PRO A 150 11.38 -12.72 5.58
N ALA A 151 10.96 -13.82 4.95
CA ALA A 151 11.90 -14.87 4.54
C ALA A 151 12.87 -14.33 3.49
N THR A 152 14.14 -14.71 3.56
CA THR A 152 15.16 -14.25 2.61
C THR A 152 14.76 -14.57 1.17
N MET A 153 14.18 -15.75 0.96
CA MET A 153 13.70 -16.25 -0.33
C MET A 153 12.30 -16.86 -0.19
N THR A 154 11.47 -16.63 -1.18
CA THR A 154 10.12 -17.17 -1.32
C THR A 154 9.91 -17.69 -2.74
N SER A 155 8.71 -18.20 -3.03
CA SER A 155 8.32 -18.57 -4.39
C SER A 155 8.45 -17.39 -5.38
N HIS A 156 8.36 -16.15 -4.89
CA HIS A 156 8.56 -14.97 -5.74
C HIS A 156 9.97 -14.94 -6.36
N LEU A 157 11.02 -15.12 -5.56
CA LEU A 157 12.39 -15.14 -6.09
C LEU A 157 12.60 -16.29 -7.08
N VAL A 158 12.00 -17.46 -6.84
CA VAL A 158 12.08 -18.59 -7.77
C VAL A 158 11.50 -18.18 -9.12
N PHE A 159 10.26 -17.71 -9.17
CA PHE A 159 9.61 -17.37 -10.44
C PHE A 159 10.23 -16.14 -11.11
N ALA A 160 10.50 -15.06 -10.37
CA ALA A 160 11.09 -13.84 -10.91
C ALA A 160 12.57 -14.04 -11.31
N GLY A 161 13.32 -14.81 -10.52
CA GLY A 161 14.71 -15.16 -10.83
C GLY A 161 14.82 -16.05 -12.06
N THR A 162 13.98 -17.09 -12.16
CA THR A 162 13.92 -17.91 -13.38
C THR A 162 13.45 -17.10 -14.59
N ALA A 163 12.46 -16.21 -14.44
CA ALA A 163 12.06 -15.31 -15.52
C ALA A 163 13.22 -14.41 -15.98
N ALA A 164 14.01 -13.86 -15.05
CA ALA A 164 15.17 -13.06 -15.38
C ALA A 164 16.23 -13.86 -16.15
N ILE A 165 16.52 -15.09 -15.73
CA ILE A 165 17.46 -15.97 -16.43
C ILE A 165 16.95 -16.31 -17.83
N LEU A 166 15.69 -16.71 -17.98
CA LEU A 166 15.12 -17.04 -19.29
C LEU A 166 15.07 -15.81 -20.21
N THR A 167 14.86 -14.61 -19.66
CA THR A 167 14.95 -13.36 -20.43
C THR A 167 16.35 -13.16 -21.02
N LEU A 168 17.40 -13.49 -20.26
CA LEU A 168 18.78 -13.45 -20.76
C LEU A 168 19.05 -14.50 -21.83
N VAL A 169 18.50 -15.71 -21.68
CA VAL A 169 18.62 -16.77 -22.70
C VAL A 169 17.96 -16.35 -24.00
N VAL A 170 16.71 -15.87 -23.94
CA VAL A 170 15.98 -15.37 -25.12
C VAL A 170 16.73 -14.18 -25.74
N GLY A 171 17.22 -13.24 -24.92
CA GLY A 171 18.03 -12.13 -25.39
C GLY A 171 19.29 -12.57 -26.13
N ALA A 172 20.01 -13.58 -25.62
CA ALA A 172 21.20 -14.13 -26.26
C ALA A 172 20.88 -14.78 -27.62
N VAL A 173 19.79 -15.55 -27.70
CA VAL A 173 19.34 -16.18 -28.96
C VAL A 173 19.00 -15.12 -30.00
N LEU A 174 18.27 -14.07 -29.61
CA LEU A 174 17.89 -12.96 -30.51
C LEU A 174 19.09 -12.15 -31.01
N ILE A 175 20.17 -12.05 -30.22
CA ILE A 175 21.41 -11.38 -30.64
C ILE A 175 22.20 -12.25 -31.61
N GLY A 176 22.21 -13.58 -31.39
CA GLY A 176 22.90 -14.53 -32.26
C GLY A 176 22.17 -14.83 -33.57
N ASP A 177 20.94 -14.35 -33.74
CA ASP A 177 20.16 -14.52 -34.96
C ASP A 177 20.53 -13.43 -35.98
N GLU A 178 21.36 -13.81 -36.96
CA GLU A 178 21.82 -12.91 -38.04
C GLU A 178 20.67 -12.41 -38.92
N GLU A 179 19.55 -13.15 -39.03
CA GLU A 179 18.41 -12.75 -39.84
C GLU A 179 17.57 -11.66 -39.16
N ALA A 180 17.63 -11.57 -37.83
CA ALA A 180 16.83 -10.62 -37.06
C ALA A 180 17.37 -9.18 -37.12
N GLU A 181 18.64 -8.98 -37.51
CA GLU A 181 19.35 -7.68 -37.56
C GLU A 181 19.19 -6.81 -36.29
N LEU A 182 18.95 -7.43 -35.12
CA LEU A 182 18.65 -6.71 -33.88
C LEU A 182 19.91 -6.14 -33.19
N GLY A 183 21.09 -6.68 -33.51
CA GLY A 183 22.37 -6.27 -32.95
C GLY A 183 22.33 -6.19 -31.41
N VAL A 184 22.79 -5.07 -30.86
CA VAL A 184 22.88 -4.84 -29.41
C VAL A 184 21.55 -4.44 -28.74
N ILE A 185 20.47 -4.22 -29.51
CA ILE A 185 19.20 -3.67 -29.00
C ILE A 185 18.58 -4.53 -27.88
N PRO A 186 18.48 -5.88 -27.99
CA PRO A 186 17.89 -6.70 -26.94
C PRO A 186 18.68 -6.59 -25.62
N ALA A 187 20.01 -6.53 -25.70
CA ALA A 187 20.87 -6.40 -24.52
C ALA A 187 20.68 -5.05 -23.81
N ILE A 188 20.59 -3.94 -24.56
CA ILE A 188 20.28 -2.60 -24.01
C ILE A 188 18.91 -2.59 -23.34
N ALA A 189 17.90 -3.18 -23.98
CA ALA A 189 16.54 -3.22 -23.44
C ALA A 189 16.48 -3.99 -22.11
N ILE A 190 17.12 -5.15 -22.05
CA ILE A 190 17.20 -5.97 -20.83
C ILE A 190 17.92 -5.22 -19.71
N ALA A 191 19.08 -4.62 -20.00
CA ALA A 191 19.85 -3.84 -19.03
C ALA A 191 19.05 -2.62 -18.52
N GLY A 192 18.37 -1.91 -19.42
CA GLY A 192 17.55 -0.74 -19.09
C GLY A 192 16.37 -1.09 -18.18
N VAL A 193 15.64 -2.17 -18.47
CA VAL A 193 14.57 -2.67 -17.61
C VAL A 193 15.12 -3.10 -16.25
N GLY A 194 16.25 -3.82 -16.23
CA GLY A 194 16.94 -4.22 -15.00
C GLY A 194 17.31 -3.02 -14.12
N PHE A 195 17.86 -1.96 -14.73
CA PHE A 195 18.22 -0.73 -14.02
C PHE A 195 17.01 -0.01 -13.41
N ILE A 196 15.93 0.17 -14.17
CA ILE A 196 14.70 0.83 -13.70
C ILE A 196 14.10 0.06 -12.53
N LEU A 197 13.96 -1.27 -12.67
CA LEU A 197 13.43 -2.13 -11.61
C LEU A 197 14.33 -2.11 -10.37
N LEU A 198 15.65 -2.11 -10.56
CA LEU A 198 16.62 -2.05 -9.46
C LEU A 198 16.47 -0.75 -8.66
N LEU A 199 16.34 0.41 -9.33
CA LEU A 199 16.14 1.69 -8.66
C LEU A 199 14.85 1.69 -7.83
N VAL A 200 13.73 1.28 -8.42
CA VAL A 200 12.43 1.23 -7.71
C VAL A 200 12.51 0.28 -6.50
N ASN A 201 13.08 -0.91 -6.69
CA ASN A 201 13.16 -1.91 -5.63
C ASN A 201 14.20 -1.55 -4.55
N TYR A 202 15.26 -0.81 -4.89
CA TYR A 202 16.24 -0.30 -3.94
C TYR A 202 15.58 0.65 -2.93
N PHE A 203 14.77 1.61 -3.40
CA PHE A 203 14.09 2.54 -2.49
C PHE A 203 13.06 1.84 -1.61
N ARG A 204 12.34 0.83 -2.14
CA ARG A 204 11.43 -0.02 -1.34
C ARG A 204 12.17 -0.85 -0.29
N ALA A 205 13.27 -1.49 -0.67
CA ALA A 205 14.10 -2.27 0.25
C ALA A 205 14.72 -1.37 1.34
N LYS A 206 15.12 -0.15 0.99
CA LYS A 206 15.62 0.84 1.96
C LYS A 206 14.56 1.26 2.97
N ALA A 207 13.34 1.53 2.51
CA ALA A 207 12.23 1.87 3.40
C ALA A 207 11.91 0.71 4.36
N LEU A 208 11.89 -0.53 3.86
CA LEU A 208 11.68 -1.72 4.69
C LEU A 208 12.79 -1.91 5.73
N ARG A 209 14.06 -1.74 5.36
CA ARG A 209 15.18 -1.83 6.31
C ARG A 209 15.07 -0.79 7.42
N GLN A 210 14.66 0.43 7.08
CA GLN A 210 14.45 1.46 8.10
C GLN A 210 13.41 1.03 9.14
N MET A 211 12.32 0.38 8.72
CA MET A 211 11.31 -0.16 9.65
C MET A 211 11.84 -1.34 10.47
N LEU A 212 12.66 -2.22 9.89
CA LEU A 212 13.20 -3.39 10.59
C LEU A 212 14.33 -3.04 11.58
N ASP A 213 15.12 -2.01 11.26
CA ASP A 213 16.30 -1.61 12.03
C ASP A 213 15.96 -0.61 13.16
N THR A 214 14.76 -0.02 13.14
CA THR A 214 14.32 0.96 14.16
C THR A 214 13.48 0.24 15.21
N PRO A 215 13.91 0.18 16.50
CA PRO A 215 13.11 -0.47 17.53
C PRO A 215 11.88 0.38 17.87
N THR A 216 10.70 -0.26 17.88
CA THR A 216 9.46 0.38 18.30
C THR A 216 9.48 0.72 19.79
N SER A 217 9.17 1.96 20.12
CA SER A 217 9.06 2.43 21.50
C SER A 217 7.63 2.34 22.01
N LEU A 218 7.46 2.06 23.31
CA LEU A 218 6.19 2.26 23.99
C LEU A 218 5.92 3.76 24.16
N VAL A 219 4.66 4.16 24.02
CA VAL A 219 4.25 5.57 24.13
C VAL A 219 4.58 6.15 25.50
N ARG A 220 4.32 5.42 26.58
CA ARG A 220 4.62 5.87 27.96
C ARG A 220 6.10 6.23 28.20
N SER A 221 7.00 5.72 27.37
CA SER A 221 8.45 5.88 27.49
C SER A 221 9.08 6.34 26.17
N ALA A 222 8.32 7.01 25.31
CA ALA A 222 8.81 7.49 24.03
C ALA A 222 9.91 8.56 24.25
N PRO A 223 11.12 8.39 23.68
CA PRO A 223 12.19 9.37 23.83
C PRO A 223 11.93 10.62 22.97
N VAL A 224 12.59 11.73 23.30
CA VAL A 224 12.77 12.88 22.39
C VAL A 224 13.76 12.49 21.29
N GLY A 225 13.47 12.81 20.03
CA GLY A 225 14.28 12.40 18.88
C GLY A 225 13.40 11.86 17.77
N HIS A 226 13.71 10.66 17.26
CA HIS A 226 12.98 10.04 16.15
C HIS A 226 12.52 8.61 16.48
N PRO A 227 11.64 8.42 17.49
CA PRO A 227 11.14 7.10 17.81
C PRO A 227 10.19 6.56 16.75
N GLU A 228 10.17 5.24 16.65
CA GLU A 228 9.11 4.51 15.98
C GLU A 228 7.98 4.22 16.97
N LEU A 229 6.75 4.53 16.58
CA LEU A 229 5.55 4.36 17.39
C LEU A 229 4.47 3.62 16.60
N VAL A 230 3.80 2.68 17.27
CA VAL A 230 2.70 1.91 16.71
C VAL A 230 1.54 1.96 17.68
N GLY A 231 0.34 2.26 17.19
CA GLY A 231 -0.83 2.31 18.05
C GLY A 231 -2.13 2.48 17.30
N GLN A 232 -3.16 2.75 18.07
CA GLN A 232 -4.50 3.05 17.61
C GLN A 232 -4.70 4.57 17.52
N VAL A 233 -5.35 5.00 16.45
CA VAL A 233 -5.81 6.38 16.31
C VAL A 233 -6.99 6.62 17.24
N ARG A 234 -6.83 7.54 18.19
CA ARG A 234 -7.87 7.97 19.12
C ARG A 234 -8.14 9.47 18.96
N PRO A 235 -9.33 9.95 19.35
CA PRO A 235 -9.66 11.36 19.23
C PRO A 235 -8.67 12.19 20.06
N GLY A 236 -8.10 13.20 19.40
CA GLY A 236 -7.47 14.32 20.11
C GLY A 236 -8.51 15.29 20.62
N ARG A 237 -8.06 16.46 21.07
CA ARG A 237 -8.95 17.53 21.51
C ARG A 237 -9.82 18.07 20.36
N GLU A 238 -9.29 18.00 19.14
CA GLU A 238 -9.96 18.33 17.89
C GLU A 238 -11.03 17.29 17.51
N GLY A 239 -11.04 16.12 18.16
CA GLY A 239 -11.93 15.02 17.86
C GLY A 239 -11.62 14.36 16.52
N GLY A 240 -12.68 14.00 15.79
CA GLY A 240 -12.58 13.55 14.41
C GLY A 240 -13.31 14.53 13.49
N MET A 241 -12.91 14.55 12.23
CA MET A 241 -13.57 15.35 11.19
C MET A 241 -14.54 14.50 10.35
N THR A 242 -15.52 15.18 9.77
CA THR A 242 -16.35 14.64 8.70
C THR A 242 -15.83 15.19 7.37
N VAL A 243 -15.52 14.29 6.44
CA VAL A 243 -14.98 14.64 5.13
C VAL A 243 -16.08 14.54 4.10
N TYR A 244 -16.37 15.65 3.44
CA TYR A 244 -17.26 15.74 2.29
C TYR A 244 -16.41 15.74 1.02
N VAL A 245 -16.42 14.64 0.28
CA VAL A 245 -15.62 14.49 -0.93
C VAL A 245 -16.17 15.39 -2.03
N ASP A 246 -15.31 16.22 -2.61
CA ASP A 246 -15.65 17.18 -3.67
C ASP A 246 -16.82 18.14 -3.30
N GLY A 247 -17.02 18.39 -2.00
CA GLY A 247 -18.08 19.26 -1.48
C GLY A 247 -19.48 18.64 -1.51
N ASN A 248 -19.60 17.32 -1.66
CA ASN A 248 -20.87 16.63 -1.80
C ASN A 248 -21.32 15.97 -0.50
N GLU A 249 -22.51 16.34 -0.01
CA GLU A 249 -23.10 15.81 1.22
C GLU A 249 -23.41 14.30 1.15
N ARG A 250 -23.58 13.74 -0.05
CA ARG A 250 -23.80 12.29 -0.23
C ARG A 250 -22.50 11.49 -0.25
N MET A 251 -21.37 12.14 -0.53
CA MET A 251 -20.05 11.51 -0.55
C MET A 251 -19.31 11.84 0.74
N VAL A 252 -19.87 11.37 1.85
CA VAL A 252 -19.40 11.68 3.19
C VAL A 252 -18.72 10.49 3.85
N MET A 253 -17.69 10.78 4.66
CA MET A 253 -17.09 9.84 5.59
C MET A 253 -16.87 10.51 6.95
N HIS A 254 -17.37 9.89 8.02
CA HIS A 254 -17.26 10.39 9.39
C HIS A 254 -16.02 9.84 10.10
N HIS A 255 -15.67 10.46 11.22
CA HIS A 255 -14.60 10.01 12.13
C HIS A 255 -13.23 9.88 11.46
N MET A 256 -12.95 10.73 10.47
CA MET A 256 -11.63 10.81 9.85
C MET A 256 -10.71 11.65 10.73
N VAL A 257 -9.42 11.38 10.72
CA VAL A 257 -8.39 12.30 11.25
C VAL A 257 -7.48 12.83 10.14
N GLY A 258 -7.39 12.08 9.03
CA GLY A 258 -6.59 12.42 7.86
C GLY A 258 -7.23 11.94 6.59
N TYR A 259 -7.21 12.73 5.53
CA TYR A 259 -7.75 12.34 4.24
C TYR A 259 -6.90 12.79 3.07
N TYR A 260 -7.05 12.05 1.98
CA TYR A 260 -6.66 12.43 0.64
C TYR A 260 -7.70 11.85 -0.30
N TRP A 261 -8.36 12.69 -1.10
CA TRP A 261 -9.26 12.22 -2.13
C TRP A 261 -8.83 12.68 -3.50
N THR A 262 -9.13 11.86 -4.51
CA THR A 262 -8.93 12.18 -5.92
C THR A 262 -10.24 12.10 -6.66
N TYR A 263 -10.44 13.02 -7.59
CA TYR A 263 -11.48 13.01 -8.59
C TYR A 263 -10.85 12.76 -9.95
N GLU A 264 -11.25 11.67 -10.59
CA GLU A 264 -10.76 11.21 -11.88
C GLU A 264 -11.90 11.19 -12.91
N GLN A 265 -11.57 11.56 -14.13
CA GLN A 265 -12.45 11.48 -15.28
C GLN A 265 -11.91 10.46 -16.27
N GLU A 266 -12.78 9.59 -16.76
CA GLU A 266 -12.46 8.75 -17.91
C GLU A 266 -12.59 9.59 -19.17
N GLN A 267 -11.46 9.80 -19.84
CA GLN A 267 -11.39 10.54 -21.10
C GLN A 267 -11.21 9.55 -22.25
N GLU A 268 -12.11 9.65 -23.20
CA GLU A 268 -12.10 8.93 -24.47
C GLU A 268 -11.54 9.88 -25.55
N ARG A 269 -10.51 9.42 -26.26
CA ARG A 269 -9.88 10.15 -27.36
C ARG A 269 -9.69 9.22 -28.56
N GLU A 270 -10.02 9.71 -29.75
CA GLU A 270 -9.62 9.07 -30.99
C GLU A 270 -8.17 9.45 -31.32
N VAL A 271 -7.33 8.43 -31.51
CA VAL A 271 -5.93 8.55 -31.89
C VAL A 271 -5.78 7.89 -33.25
N THR A 272 -5.32 8.66 -34.23
CA THR A 272 -4.94 8.11 -35.54
C THR A 272 -3.51 7.60 -35.45
N ASP A 273 -3.30 6.34 -35.82
CA ASP A 273 -1.97 5.76 -35.93
C ASP A 273 -1.23 6.32 -37.18
N SER A 274 0.05 5.97 -37.32
CA SER A 274 0.87 6.35 -38.46
C SER A 274 0.41 5.76 -39.79
N GLU A 275 -0.51 4.80 -39.76
CA GLU A 275 -1.07 4.11 -40.93
C GLU A 275 -2.45 4.68 -41.33
N GLY A 276 -2.97 5.66 -40.59
CA GLY A 276 -4.25 6.32 -40.87
C GLY A 276 -5.47 5.66 -40.21
N ASN A 277 -5.29 4.61 -39.40
CA ASN A 277 -6.38 3.97 -38.67
C ASN A 277 -6.67 4.72 -37.37
N THR A 278 -7.94 4.89 -37.04
CA THR A 278 -8.39 5.52 -35.79
C THR A 278 -8.61 4.47 -34.71
N ARG A 279 -7.94 4.61 -33.56
CA ARG A 279 -8.20 3.83 -32.35
C ARG A 279 -8.76 4.71 -31.24
N THR A 280 -9.67 4.16 -30.46
CA THR A 280 -10.22 4.83 -29.29
C THR A 280 -9.38 4.49 -28.06
N GLU A 281 -8.69 5.48 -27.50
CA GLU A 281 -7.97 5.33 -26.24
C GLU A 281 -8.82 5.86 -25.08
N ARG A 282 -8.89 5.08 -24.00
CA ARG A 282 -9.55 5.46 -22.75
C ARG A 282 -8.52 5.53 -21.64
N SER A 283 -8.51 6.65 -20.93
CA SER A 283 -7.61 6.82 -19.79
C SER A 283 -8.31 7.57 -18.66
N TRP A 284 -8.01 7.16 -17.42
CA TRP A 284 -8.44 7.88 -16.23
C TRP A 284 -7.45 9.00 -15.94
N VAL A 285 -7.93 10.23 -15.88
CA VAL A 285 -7.12 11.42 -15.61
C VAL A 285 -7.59 12.06 -14.31
N THR A 286 -6.67 12.27 -13.36
CA THR A 286 -6.98 13.02 -12.13
C THR A 286 -7.18 14.49 -12.47
N VAL A 287 -8.35 15.03 -12.15
CA VAL A 287 -8.74 16.42 -12.45
C VAL A 287 -8.71 17.29 -11.21
N ARG A 288 -9.11 16.73 -10.05
CA ARG A 288 -9.03 17.41 -8.76
C ARG A 288 -8.56 16.45 -7.68
N SER A 289 -7.96 17.01 -6.65
CA SER A 289 -7.63 16.28 -5.44
C SER A 289 -7.60 17.27 -4.28
N ASP A 290 -7.90 16.79 -3.09
CA ASP A 290 -7.72 17.57 -1.87
C ASP A 290 -7.17 16.67 -0.75
N ARG A 291 -6.48 17.28 0.20
CA ARG A 291 -5.89 16.62 1.35
C ARG A 291 -6.05 17.48 2.59
N GLY A 292 -6.28 16.83 3.72
CA GLY A 292 -6.40 17.53 4.99
C GLY A 292 -6.23 16.57 6.16
N GLY A 293 -6.20 17.15 7.36
CA GLY A 293 -6.10 16.37 8.58
C GLY A 293 -6.14 17.25 9.82
N VAL A 294 -6.42 16.61 10.95
CA VAL A 294 -6.32 17.20 12.29
C VAL A 294 -5.31 16.40 13.10
N PRO A 295 -4.70 17.01 14.13
CA PRO A 295 -3.97 16.26 15.13
C PRO A 295 -4.84 15.17 15.75
N PHE A 296 -4.22 14.06 16.14
CA PHE A 296 -4.90 12.95 16.79
C PHE A 296 -4.03 12.36 17.91
N MET A 297 -4.61 11.49 18.73
CA MET A 297 -3.88 10.76 19.77
C MET A 297 -3.49 9.38 19.24
N LEU A 298 -2.20 9.10 19.16
CA LEU A 298 -1.73 7.72 18.98
C LEU A 298 -1.70 7.06 20.35
N HIS A 299 -2.41 5.95 20.49
CA HIS A 299 -2.49 5.22 21.75
C HIS A 299 -2.08 3.76 21.58
N ASP A 300 -1.02 3.33 22.27
CA ASP A 300 -0.45 1.99 22.14
C ASP A 300 -0.91 1.00 23.23
N GLY A 301 -1.78 1.44 24.14
CA GLY A 301 -2.27 0.69 25.29
C GLY A 301 -1.63 1.16 26.60
N THR A 302 -0.35 1.53 26.54
CA THR A 302 0.43 2.04 27.68
C THR A 302 0.22 3.52 27.95
N GLY A 303 -0.09 4.29 26.90
CA GLY A 303 -0.44 5.70 27.00
C GLY A 303 -0.81 6.28 25.64
N GLY A 304 -1.24 7.54 25.65
CA GLY A 304 -1.49 8.33 24.44
C GLY A 304 -0.42 9.38 24.18
N ILE A 305 -0.12 9.69 22.92
CA ILE A 305 0.75 10.80 22.52
C ILE A 305 0.12 11.57 21.37
N LYS A 306 0.26 12.90 21.40
CA LYS A 306 -0.27 13.78 20.36
C LYS A 306 0.56 13.68 19.09
N VAL A 307 -0.11 13.49 17.95
CA VAL A 307 0.51 13.41 16.63
C VAL A 307 -0.01 14.51 15.72
N ASN A 308 0.90 15.34 15.22
CA ASN A 308 0.58 16.42 14.29
C ASN A 308 0.58 15.88 12.85
N LEU A 309 -0.53 15.25 12.44
CA LEU A 309 -0.65 14.56 11.16
C LEU A 309 -0.25 15.41 9.94
N THR A 310 -0.72 16.67 9.87
CA THR A 310 -0.50 17.55 8.71
C THR A 310 0.97 17.97 8.53
N SER A 311 1.80 17.75 9.55
CA SER A 311 3.24 18.01 9.46
C SER A 311 4.01 16.93 8.69
N PHE A 312 3.44 15.74 8.50
CA PHE A 312 4.09 14.63 7.82
C PHE A 312 4.19 14.87 6.32
N LYS A 313 5.43 14.95 5.80
CA LYS A 313 5.70 15.03 4.36
C LYS A 313 5.33 13.74 3.62
N ARG A 314 5.31 12.61 4.34
CA ARG A 314 5.08 11.25 3.80
C ARG A 314 4.00 10.58 4.64
N ALA A 315 2.76 10.74 4.22
CA ALA A 315 1.61 10.05 4.80
C ALA A 315 1.07 9.04 3.79
N GLU A 316 1.14 7.76 4.13
CA GLU A 316 0.70 6.65 3.31
C GLU A 316 -0.55 6.01 3.91
N TYR A 317 -1.70 6.34 3.35
CA TYR A 317 -2.98 5.75 3.79
C TYR A 317 -3.23 4.35 3.20
N GLY A 318 -2.38 3.88 2.29
CA GLY A 318 -2.48 2.56 1.69
C GLY A 318 -3.74 2.36 0.84
N GLN A 319 -4.50 1.27 1.05
CA GLN A 319 -5.70 1.00 0.24
C GLN A 319 -6.77 2.08 0.45
N MET A 320 -7.55 2.38 -0.60
CA MET A 320 -8.70 3.27 -0.50
C MET A 320 -9.66 2.84 0.62
N LEU A 321 -10.32 3.79 1.25
CA LEU A 321 -11.39 3.53 2.22
C LEU A 321 -12.73 3.34 1.51
N LYS A 322 -13.01 4.21 0.53
CA LYS A 322 -14.27 4.24 -0.20
C LYS A 322 -14.08 4.87 -1.56
N ARG A 323 -14.81 4.39 -2.55
CA ARG A 323 -14.84 4.92 -3.90
C ARG A 323 -16.27 5.11 -4.35
N TRP A 324 -16.53 6.22 -5.01
CA TRP A 324 -17.78 6.51 -5.71
C TRP A 324 -17.49 6.57 -7.21
N SER A 325 -18.39 6.07 -8.02
CA SER A 325 -18.30 6.12 -9.49
C SER A 325 -19.65 6.42 -10.11
N GLY A 326 -19.65 7.08 -11.27
CA GLY A 326 -20.86 7.39 -12.02
C GLY A 326 -20.58 7.74 -13.47
N ALA A 327 -21.58 7.58 -14.34
CA ALA A 327 -21.51 8.01 -15.74
C ALA A 327 -21.58 9.53 -15.90
N PHE A 328 -22.07 10.22 -14.87
CA PHE A 328 -22.34 11.65 -14.87
C PHE A 328 -21.60 12.34 -13.72
N ALA A 329 -21.04 13.52 -13.98
CA ALA A 329 -20.59 14.40 -12.90
C ALA A 329 -21.79 14.69 -12.00
N GLU A 330 -21.54 14.94 -10.71
CA GLU A 330 -22.51 15.04 -9.61
C GLU A 330 -23.84 15.75 -9.91
N SER A 331 -23.89 16.62 -10.93
CA SER A 331 -25.10 17.12 -11.57
C SER A 331 -24.94 17.21 -13.10
N LEU A 332 -26.05 17.15 -13.84
CA LEU A 332 -26.14 17.39 -15.29
C LEU A 332 -25.43 18.70 -15.73
N GLY A 333 -25.47 19.75 -14.91
CA GLY A 333 -24.79 21.02 -15.21
C GLY A 333 -23.26 20.95 -15.09
N LYS A 334 -22.73 20.27 -14.06
CA LYS A 334 -21.28 20.03 -13.93
C LYS A 334 -20.77 19.11 -15.05
N GLN A 335 -21.60 18.18 -15.50
CA GLN A 335 -21.28 17.31 -16.63
C GLN A 335 -21.24 18.08 -17.95
N LEU A 336 -22.21 18.97 -18.19
CA LEU A 336 -22.24 19.81 -19.39
C LEU A 336 -21.04 20.76 -19.44
N MET A 337 -20.62 21.30 -18.29
CA MET A 337 -19.38 22.09 -18.16
C MET A 337 -18.11 21.25 -18.34
N ALA A 338 -18.05 20.04 -17.76
CA ALA A 338 -16.92 19.13 -17.96
C ALA A 338 -16.79 18.70 -19.43
N GLN A 339 -17.91 18.46 -20.11
CA GLN A 339 -17.96 18.10 -21.52
C GLN A 339 -17.64 19.30 -22.42
N ALA A 340 -18.07 20.51 -22.07
CA ALA A 340 -17.68 21.75 -22.76
C ALA A 340 -16.18 22.05 -22.61
N ALA A 341 -15.62 21.89 -21.40
CA ALA A 341 -14.19 22.06 -21.15
C ALA A 341 -13.34 20.99 -21.88
N ALA A 342 -13.78 19.73 -21.91
CA ALA A 342 -13.12 18.65 -22.64
C ALA A 342 -13.20 18.85 -24.17
N SER A 343 -14.34 19.32 -24.69
CA SER A 343 -14.51 19.65 -26.10
C SER A 343 -13.59 20.79 -26.56
N LEU A 344 -13.33 21.78 -25.70
CA LEU A 344 -12.40 22.88 -25.95
C LEU A 344 -10.91 22.43 -25.89
N LEU A 345 -10.62 21.35 -25.17
CA LEU A 345 -9.27 20.80 -24.96
C LEU A 345 -8.96 19.57 -25.83
N ARG A 346 -9.21 19.68 -27.14
CA ARG A 346 -8.82 18.71 -28.20
C ARG A 346 -9.74 17.48 -28.37
N GLY A 347 -11.06 17.69 -28.43
CA GLY A 347 -11.97 16.65 -28.91
C GLY A 347 -12.08 15.42 -28.01
N THR A 348 -11.83 15.57 -26.71
CA THR A 348 -11.96 14.49 -25.73
C THR A 348 -13.39 14.40 -25.22
N LYS A 349 -13.90 13.18 -25.07
CA LYS A 349 -15.23 12.91 -24.51
C LYS A 349 -15.06 12.33 -23.11
N VAL A 350 -15.79 12.89 -22.14
CA VAL A 350 -15.81 12.36 -20.77
C VAL A 350 -16.90 11.30 -20.68
N THR A 351 -16.53 10.07 -20.33
CA THR A 351 -17.44 8.91 -20.27
C THR A 351 -17.75 8.45 -18.86
N GLY A 352 -16.95 8.85 -17.89
CA GLY A 352 -17.07 8.38 -16.52
C GLY A 352 -16.39 9.27 -15.50
N HIS A 353 -16.86 9.17 -14.27
CA HIS A 353 -16.42 9.94 -13.13
C HIS A 353 -16.16 9.01 -11.96
N ARG A 354 -15.05 9.24 -11.25
CA ARG A 354 -14.67 8.44 -10.09
C ARG A 354 -14.07 9.32 -9.00
N TRP A 355 -14.55 9.15 -7.78
CA TRP A 355 -13.98 9.76 -6.59
C TRP A 355 -13.42 8.65 -5.70
N THR A 356 -12.15 8.75 -5.32
CA THR A 356 -11.53 7.76 -4.44
C THR A 356 -11.03 8.45 -3.19
N LEU A 357 -11.48 8.00 -2.02
CA LEU A 357 -11.06 8.50 -0.71
C LEU A 357 -10.05 7.54 -0.07
N TYR A 358 -8.94 8.10 0.35
CA TYR A 358 -7.92 7.49 1.18
C TYR A 358 -7.85 8.26 2.51
N GLY A 359 -7.44 7.60 3.58
CA GLY A 359 -7.26 8.30 4.84
C GLY A 359 -7.08 7.39 6.03
N LEU A 360 -7.16 8.03 7.20
CA LEU A 360 -7.02 7.45 8.52
C LEU A 360 -8.24 7.84 9.36
N ARG A 361 -8.88 6.86 9.99
CA ARG A 361 -10.07 7.03 10.85
C ARG A 361 -9.75 6.78 12.31
N LEU A 362 -10.62 7.28 13.17
CA LEU A 362 -10.63 6.89 14.58
C LEU A 362 -10.78 5.36 14.68
N GLY A 363 -9.91 4.75 15.47
CA GLY A 363 -9.83 3.30 15.67
C GLY A 363 -8.88 2.59 14.71
N ASP A 364 -8.48 3.20 13.59
CA ASP A 364 -7.55 2.57 12.65
C ASP A 364 -6.16 2.35 13.31
N PRO A 365 -5.42 1.31 12.90
CA PRO A 365 -4.03 1.15 13.29
C PRO A 365 -3.16 2.16 12.55
N VAL A 366 -2.17 2.70 13.24
CA VAL A 366 -1.19 3.61 12.66
C VAL A 366 0.22 3.22 13.10
N TYR A 367 1.11 3.19 12.11
CA TYR A 367 2.55 3.09 12.27
C TYR A 367 3.13 4.46 11.93
N LEU A 368 4.03 4.98 12.74
CA LEU A 368 4.75 6.19 12.41
C LEU A 368 6.19 6.13 12.86
N LEU A 369 7.03 6.82 12.09
CA LEU A 369 8.37 7.23 12.46
C LEU A 369 8.37 8.75 12.39
N GLY A 370 8.53 9.41 13.53
CA GLY A 370 8.33 10.85 13.64
C GLY A 370 9.27 11.50 14.62
N ALA A 371 9.50 12.80 14.44
CA ALA A 371 10.29 13.62 15.34
C ALA A 371 9.46 13.96 16.59
N THR A 372 9.82 13.41 17.74
CA THR A 372 9.23 13.78 19.03
C THR A 372 9.91 15.02 19.59
N LYS A 373 9.11 16.01 19.97
CA LYS A 373 9.58 17.30 20.47
C LYS A 373 8.90 17.67 21.79
N PRO A 374 9.61 18.33 22.72
CA PRO A 374 8.99 18.91 23.91
C PRO A 374 7.94 19.94 23.54
N ARG A 375 6.82 19.91 24.25
CA ARG A 375 5.74 20.89 24.13
C ARG A 375 6.03 22.11 25.00
N PRO A 376 5.68 23.33 24.55
CA PRO A 376 5.77 24.53 25.39
C PRO A 376 4.90 24.40 26.64
N ALA A 377 5.39 24.91 27.79
CA ALA A 377 4.64 24.86 29.06
C ALA A 377 3.26 25.53 28.98
N ALA A 378 3.12 26.58 28.16
CA ALA A 378 1.84 27.25 27.93
C ALA A 378 0.79 26.33 27.28
N GLU A 379 1.21 25.44 26.38
CA GLU A 379 0.30 24.46 25.76
C GLU A 379 -0.13 23.38 26.74
N LEU A 380 0.80 22.93 27.59
CA LEU A 380 0.50 21.94 28.64
C LEU A 380 -0.54 22.50 29.62
N GLN A 381 -0.36 23.74 30.07
CA GLN A 381 -1.31 24.42 30.95
C GLN A 381 -2.67 24.66 30.27
N ALA A 382 -2.69 25.02 28.99
CA ALA A 382 -3.93 25.20 28.22
C ALA A 382 -4.73 23.90 28.04
N GLU A 383 -4.07 22.75 28.18
CA GLU A 383 -4.68 21.42 28.16
C GLU A 383 -4.93 20.86 29.57
N GLY A 384 -4.55 21.59 30.63
CA GLY A 384 -4.69 21.13 32.01
C GLY A 384 -3.73 20.01 32.40
N LEU A 385 -2.62 19.86 31.68
CA LEU A 385 -1.60 18.85 31.93
C LEU A 385 -0.61 19.38 32.99
N ASP A 386 -0.35 18.56 34.00
CA ASP A 386 0.58 18.86 35.10
C ASP A 386 2.04 18.52 34.80
N GLY A 387 2.29 17.87 33.64
CA GLY A 387 3.61 17.46 33.19
C GLY A 387 4.19 16.24 33.90
N THR A 388 3.41 15.56 34.74
CA THR A 388 3.87 14.33 35.45
C THR A 388 4.00 13.15 34.50
N LEU A 389 3.16 13.07 33.48
CA LEU A 389 3.20 12.05 32.43
C LEU A 389 4.15 12.48 31.31
N GLY A 390 5.28 11.80 31.18
CA GLY A 390 6.31 12.13 30.18
C GLY A 390 5.78 12.14 28.73
N ASN A 391 4.89 11.23 28.36
CA ASN A 391 4.25 11.18 27.05
C ASN A 391 3.30 12.35 26.77
N SER A 392 2.82 13.04 27.82
CA SER A 392 1.96 14.23 27.67
C SER A 392 2.74 15.51 27.41
N THR A 393 4.04 15.52 27.75
CA THR A 393 4.93 16.70 27.61
C THR A 393 5.63 16.75 26.26
N ILE A 394 5.45 15.74 25.41
CA ILE A 394 6.01 15.66 24.06
C ILE A 394 4.91 15.45 23.03
N GLU A 395 5.20 15.81 21.78
CA GLU A 395 4.33 15.57 20.64
C GLU A 395 5.15 15.16 19.40
N VAL A 396 4.48 14.50 18.45
CA VAL A 396 5.11 13.93 17.27
C VAL A 396 4.90 14.83 16.05
N TRP A 397 5.98 15.10 15.33
CA TRP A 397 6.03 15.88 14.08
C TRP A 397 6.66 15.08 12.94
N GLY A 398 6.26 15.35 11.70
CA GLY A 398 6.76 14.66 10.50
C GLY A 398 7.48 15.57 9.50
N ASN A 399 7.89 16.76 9.92
CA ASN A 399 8.51 17.77 9.06
C ASN A 399 10.05 17.70 9.02
N GLU A 400 10.68 17.07 10.02
CA GLU A 400 12.14 16.99 10.18
C GLU A 400 12.64 15.54 10.12
N ASP A 401 13.31 15.20 9.02
CA ASP A 401 13.99 13.91 8.85
C ASP A 401 15.30 13.88 9.65
N ALA A 402 15.67 12.72 10.18
CA ALA A 402 17.01 12.49 10.74
C ALA A 402 17.99 12.03 9.65
N PRO A 403 19.32 12.14 9.87
CA PRO A 403 20.30 11.48 9.02
C PRO A 403 20.02 9.97 8.95
N GLY A 404 19.73 9.45 7.76
CA GLY A 404 19.42 8.04 7.53
C GLY A 404 17.98 7.60 7.86
N MET A 405 17.15 8.45 8.50
CA MET A 405 15.76 8.12 8.84
C MET A 405 14.77 9.13 8.26
N LYS A 406 13.79 8.64 7.52
CA LYS A 406 12.72 9.46 6.94
C LYS A 406 11.49 9.40 7.81
N CYS A 407 10.97 10.56 8.22
CA CYS A 407 9.72 10.63 8.93
C CYS A 407 8.58 10.21 8.00
N THR A 408 7.78 9.25 8.45
CA THR A 408 6.71 8.59 7.70
C THR A 408 5.55 8.28 8.63
N LEU A 409 4.34 8.38 8.10
CA LEU A 409 3.13 7.91 8.75
C LEU A 409 2.43 6.95 7.80
N MET A 410 2.04 5.79 8.29
CA MET A 410 1.43 4.72 7.50
C MET A 410 0.19 4.19 8.22
N ARG A 411 -0.93 4.05 7.50
CA ARG A 411 -2.06 3.27 8.03
C ARG A 411 -1.65 1.79 8.09
N GLY A 412 -1.96 1.13 9.20
CA GLY A 412 -1.52 -0.23 9.49
C GLY A 412 -0.58 -0.29 10.70
N SER A 413 -0.57 -1.43 11.40
CA SER A 413 0.46 -1.76 12.38
C SER A 413 1.77 -2.16 11.69
N GLU A 414 2.88 -2.20 12.42
CA GLU A 414 4.13 -2.79 11.92
C GLU A 414 3.90 -4.21 11.39
N LEU A 415 3.12 -5.02 12.13
CA LEU A 415 2.76 -6.37 11.71
C LEU A 415 2.09 -6.40 10.34
N SER A 416 1.16 -5.48 10.09
CA SER A 416 0.46 -5.40 8.82
C SER A 416 1.34 -4.83 7.68
N ASN A 417 2.21 -3.87 7.97
CA ASN A 417 3.01 -3.18 6.95
C ASN A 417 4.26 -3.98 6.56
N VAL A 418 5.00 -4.45 7.56
CA VAL A 418 6.21 -5.27 7.36
C VAL A 418 5.84 -6.72 7.01
N GLY A 419 4.79 -7.27 7.61
CA GLY A 419 4.38 -8.67 7.36
C GLY A 419 3.89 -8.97 5.94
N LYS A 420 3.59 -7.95 5.13
CA LYS A 420 3.27 -8.10 3.70
C LYS A 420 4.45 -7.83 2.78
N SER A 421 5.53 -7.28 3.32
CA SER A 421 6.73 -6.99 2.55
C SER A 421 7.46 -8.28 2.13
N ARG A 422 8.19 -8.18 1.03
CA ARG A 422 9.18 -9.19 0.62
C ARG A 422 10.54 -8.80 1.17
N SER A 423 11.46 -9.74 1.28
CA SER A 423 12.80 -9.36 1.74
C SER A 423 13.48 -8.43 0.73
N GLY A 424 14.37 -7.58 1.23
CA GLY A 424 15.20 -6.74 0.34
C GLY A 424 16.04 -7.58 -0.63
N PHE A 425 16.42 -8.81 -0.25
CA PHE A 425 17.15 -9.72 -1.13
C PHE A 425 16.30 -10.11 -2.35
N GLU A 426 15.07 -10.58 -2.16
CA GLU A 426 14.18 -10.93 -3.27
C GLU A 426 13.83 -9.75 -4.18
N MET A 427 13.70 -8.56 -3.60
CA MET A 427 13.41 -7.35 -4.36
C MET A 427 14.58 -6.96 -5.28
N MET A 428 15.83 -7.23 -4.88
CA MET A 428 17.02 -6.77 -5.59
C MET A 428 17.59 -7.78 -6.58
N VAL A 429 17.53 -9.08 -6.29
CA VAL A 429 18.23 -10.10 -7.11
C VAL A 429 17.74 -10.18 -8.57
N PRO A 430 16.44 -10.31 -8.89
CA PRO A 430 16.01 -10.42 -10.28
C PRO A 430 16.38 -9.18 -11.13
N PRO A 431 16.19 -7.93 -10.66
CA PRO A 431 16.68 -6.76 -11.38
C PRO A 431 18.20 -6.70 -11.57
N ILE A 432 18.99 -7.14 -10.57
CA ILE A 432 20.45 -7.22 -10.68
C ILE A 432 20.85 -8.23 -11.77
N LEU A 433 20.18 -9.40 -11.82
CA LEU A 433 20.42 -10.40 -12.86
C LEU A 433 20.13 -9.84 -14.26
N LEU A 434 19.02 -9.13 -14.43
CA LEU A 434 18.68 -8.48 -15.71
C LEU A 434 19.71 -7.40 -16.07
N LEU A 435 20.10 -6.54 -15.12
CA LEU A 435 21.07 -5.48 -15.37
C LEU A 435 22.44 -6.04 -15.77
N LEU A 436 23.04 -6.87 -14.92
CA LEU A 436 24.38 -7.42 -15.16
C LEU A 436 24.40 -8.40 -16.34
N GLY A 437 23.33 -9.17 -16.52
CA GLY A 437 23.17 -10.06 -17.66
C GLY A 437 23.02 -9.29 -18.97
N GLY A 438 22.19 -8.24 -18.99
CA GLY A 438 22.05 -7.37 -20.17
C GLY A 438 23.37 -6.67 -20.53
N LEU A 439 24.11 -6.16 -19.53
CA LEU A 439 25.45 -5.60 -19.75
C LEU A 439 26.43 -6.64 -20.32
N SER A 440 26.38 -7.89 -19.84
CA SER A 440 27.21 -8.98 -20.36
C SER A 440 26.86 -9.32 -21.81
N LEU A 441 25.56 -9.37 -22.14
CA LEU A 441 25.09 -9.61 -23.51
C LEU A 441 25.55 -8.49 -24.47
N MET A 442 25.61 -7.24 -24.02
CA MET A 442 26.17 -6.15 -24.84
C MET A 442 27.66 -6.33 -25.16
N GLY A 443 28.41 -7.03 -24.31
CA GLY A 443 29.82 -7.35 -24.60
C GLY A 443 29.99 -8.52 -25.59
N LEU A 444 28.92 -9.26 -25.86
CA LEU A 444 28.90 -10.40 -26.80
C LEU A 444 28.29 -10.03 -28.16
N ALA A 445 27.46 -8.98 -28.21
CA ALA A 445 26.94 -8.34 -29.42
C ALA A 445 27.98 -7.42 -30.04
#